data_AF-A0A7C8HHB5-F1
#
_entry.id   AF-A0A7C8HHB5-F1
#
_cell.length_a   1.000
_cell.length_b   1.000
_cell.length_c   1.000
_cell.angle_alpha   90.00
_cell.angle_beta   90.00
_cell.angle_gamma   90.00
#
_symmetry.space_group_name_H-M   'P 1'
#
loop_
_entity.id
_entity.type
_entity.pdbx_description
1 polymer ?
#
loop_
_entity_poly.entity_id
_entity_poly.type
_entity_poly.pdbx_seq_one_letter_code
_entity_poly.pdbx_strand_id
1 'polypeptide(L)'
;RRAWRRAARSRDTDARHRWRRREKDRLYAATMLAADWPRKGRRRLNDALGDTLGRERDARLLLARLKSEPAPHSAAAKSARRALRRAIRKLARKADDLGARLHRGGV
;
A
#
# COMPACT_ATOMS: atom_id res chain seq x y z
N ARG A 1 4.61 -4.95 13.31
CA ARG A 1 5.76 -4.00 13.31
C ARG A 1 6.93 -4.44 12.42
N ARG A 2 7.49 -5.67 12.50
CA ARG A 2 8.64 -6.10 11.65
C ARG A 2 8.40 -5.98 10.13
N ALA A 3 7.24 -6.45 9.65
CA ALA A 3 6.89 -6.34 8.22
C ALA A 3 6.81 -4.89 7.73
N TRP A 4 6.22 -3.99 8.52
CA TRP A 4 6.22 -2.55 8.25
C TRP A 4 7.63 -1.98 8.20
N ARG A 5 8.50 -2.24 9.20
CA ARG A 5 9.87 -1.72 9.20
C ARG A 5 10.68 -2.14 7.97
N ARG A 6 10.47 -3.36 7.47
CA ARG A 6 11.14 -3.88 6.26
C ARG A 6 10.57 -3.33 4.95
N ALA A 7 9.30 -2.94 4.96
CA ALA A 7 8.58 -2.49 3.76
C ALA A 7 8.52 -0.96 3.64
N ALA A 8 8.55 -0.25 4.76
CA ALA A 8 8.53 1.21 4.80
C ALA A 8 9.70 1.76 3.99
N ARG A 9 9.42 2.71 3.09
CA ARG A 9 10.39 3.29 2.14
C ARG A 9 11.03 2.29 1.17
N SER A 10 10.68 1.01 1.24
CA SER A 10 11.19 -0.01 0.33
C SER A 10 10.55 0.13 -1.03
N ARG A 11 11.36 -0.06 -2.08
CA ARG A 11 10.91 -0.20 -3.47
C ARG A 11 10.52 -1.64 -3.80
N ASP A 12 10.85 -2.61 -2.95
CA ASP A 12 10.50 -4.02 -3.13
C ASP A 12 8.97 -4.21 -3.06
N THR A 13 8.39 -4.65 -4.19
CA THR A 13 6.96 -4.90 -4.31
C THR A 13 6.50 -6.03 -3.38
N ASP A 14 7.34 -7.04 -3.16
CA ASP A 14 6.98 -8.20 -2.33
C ASP A 14 7.02 -7.85 -0.86
N ALA A 15 8.00 -7.05 -0.42
CA ALA A 15 8.01 -6.51 0.95
C ALA A 15 6.74 -5.69 1.22
N ARG A 16 6.32 -4.83 0.30
CA ARG A 16 5.09 -4.03 0.44
C ARG A 16 3.83 -4.88 0.41
N HIS A 17 3.79 -5.91 -0.43
CA HIS A 17 2.68 -6.86 -0.45
C HIS A 17 2.59 -7.70 0.83
N ARG A 18 3.73 -8.16 1.38
CA ARG A 18 3.79 -8.82 2.69
C ARG A 18 3.31 -7.90 3.80
N TRP A 19 3.67 -6.62 3.76
CA TRP A 19 3.16 -5.63 4.70
C TRP A 19 1.64 -5.50 4.60
N ARG A 20 1.08 -5.34 3.40
CA ARG A 20 -0.38 -5.30 3.18
C ARG A 20 -1.10 -6.52 3.76
N ARG A 21 -0.62 -7.74 3.47
CA ARG A 21 -1.21 -8.96 4.01
C ARG A 21 -1.28 -8.91 5.54
N ARG A 22 -0.17 -8.57 6.20
CA ARG A 22 -0.11 -8.48 7.66
C ARG A 22 -1.02 -7.40 8.26
N GLU A 23 -1.26 -6.28 7.57
CA GLU A 23 -2.21 -5.27 8.03
C GLU A 23 -3.65 -5.71 7.83
N LYS A 24 -3.96 -6.39 6.72
CA LYS A 24 -5.26 -7.01 6.48
C LYS A 24 -5.60 -8.05 7.54
N ASP A 25 -4.64 -8.92 7.89
CA ASP A 25 -4.81 -9.92 8.95
C ASP A 25 -5.14 -9.25 10.29
N ARG A 26 -4.44 -8.15 10.62
CA ARG A 26 -4.71 -7.37 11.85
C ARG A 26 -6.07 -6.68 11.82
N LEU A 27 -6.49 -6.17 10.67
CA LEU A 27 -7.80 -5.57 10.52
C LEU A 27 -8.89 -6.63 10.69
N TYR A 28 -8.72 -7.81 10.11
CA TYR A 28 -9.64 -8.93 10.24
C TYR A 28 -9.77 -9.39 11.70
N ALA A 29 -8.64 -9.62 12.37
CA ALA A 29 -8.62 -9.92 13.80
C ALA A 29 -9.31 -8.80 14.63
N ALA A 30 -9.10 -7.53 14.26
CA ALA A 30 -9.77 -6.40 14.91
C ALA A 30 -11.28 -6.37 14.70
N THR A 31 -11.75 -6.74 13.52
CA THR A 31 -13.18 -6.84 13.26
C THR A 31 -13.82 -8.01 13.99
N MET A 32 -13.13 -9.15 14.13
CA MET A 32 -13.66 -10.31 14.85
C MET A 32 -13.73 -10.06 16.36
N LEU A 33 -12.73 -9.39 16.92
CA LEU A 33 -12.65 -9.10 18.35
C LEU A 33 -13.42 -7.81 18.74
N ALA A 34 -14.03 -7.13 17.78
CA ALA A 34 -14.94 -5.99 17.94
C ALA A 34 -14.55 -5.02 19.09
N ALA A 35 -15.28 -5.01 20.20
CA ALA A 35 -15.10 -4.09 21.32
C ALA A 35 -13.84 -4.36 22.17
N ASP A 36 -13.30 -5.58 22.10
CA ASP A 36 -12.15 -6.03 22.90
C ASP A 36 -10.80 -5.76 22.21
N TRP A 37 -10.83 -5.16 21.00
CA TRP A 37 -9.65 -4.83 20.20
C TRP A 37 -9.62 -3.32 19.87
N PRO A 38 -8.48 -2.75 19.42
CA PRO A 38 -8.07 -1.40 19.70
C PRO A 38 -9.01 -0.33 19.14
N ARG A 39 -9.03 0.79 19.87
CA ARG A 39 -9.78 2.04 19.65
C ARG A 39 -10.12 2.32 18.18
N LYS A 40 -11.36 2.76 17.93
CA LYS A 40 -11.96 3.13 16.63
C LYS A 40 -11.02 3.88 15.66
N GLY A 41 -10.19 4.80 16.17
CA GLY A 41 -9.19 5.54 15.38
C GLY A 41 -8.12 4.64 14.74
N ARG A 42 -7.64 3.62 15.47
CA ARG A 42 -6.65 2.66 14.96
C ARG A 42 -7.23 1.78 13.85
N ARG A 43 -8.50 1.37 13.95
CA ARG A 43 -9.20 0.61 12.91
C ARG A 43 -9.29 1.41 11.61
N ARG A 44 -9.72 2.68 11.69
CA ARG A 44 -9.78 3.58 10.53
C ARG A 44 -8.42 3.79 9.87
N LEU A 45 -7.36 3.95 10.66
CA LEU A 45 -5.99 4.07 10.13
C LEU A 45 -5.52 2.79 9.44
N ASN A 46 -5.84 1.62 10.01
CA ASN A 46 -5.47 0.34 9.43
C ASN A 46 -6.21 0.09 8.10
N ASP A 47 -7.49 0.40 8.04
CA ASP A 47 -8.31 0.33 6.84
C ASP A 47 -7.77 1.24 5.72
N ALA A 48 -7.57 2.53 6.03
CA ALA A 48 -6.97 3.49 5.10
C ALA A 48 -5.57 3.08 4.60
N LEU A 49 -4.78 2.46 5.46
CA LEU A 49 -3.47 1.91 5.09
C LEU A 49 -3.61 0.73 4.13
N GLY A 50 -4.53 -0.20 4.43
CA GLY A 50 -4.84 -1.36 3.59
C GLY A 50 -5.24 -0.95 2.17
N ASP A 51 -6.14 0.03 2.06
CA ASP A 51 -6.60 0.61 0.79
C ASP A 51 -5.46 1.27 0.01
N THR A 52 -4.65 2.07 0.71
CA THR A 52 -3.53 2.78 0.08
C THR A 52 -2.50 1.79 -0.48
N LEU A 53 -2.16 0.75 0.29
CA LEU A 53 -1.26 -0.32 -0.16
C LEU A 53 -1.87 -1.15 -1.30
N GLY A 54 -3.19 -1.34 -1.30
CA GLY A 54 -3.92 -1.98 -2.40
C GLY A 54 -3.77 -1.20 -3.71
N ARG A 55 -4.14 0.08 -3.70
CA ARG A 55 -4.01 0.97 -4.87
C ARG A 55 -2.56 1.07 -5.36
N GLU A 56 -1.59 1.09 -4.45
CA GLU A 56 -0.16 1.08 -4.81
C GLU A 56 0.21 -0.20 -5.57
N ARG A 57 -0.25 -1.37 -5.10
CA ARG A 57 -0.01 -2.65 -5.75
C ARG A 57 -0.63 -2.70 -7.14
N ASP A 58 -1.87 -2.24 -7.28
CA ASP A 58 -2.58 -2.23 -8.56
C ASP A 58 -1.87 -1.34 -9.58
N ALA A 59 -1.44 -0.15 -9.16
CA ALA A 59 -0.67 0.75 -10.03
C ALA A 59 0.67 0.13 -10.48
N ARG A 60 1.34 -0.64 -9.61
CA ARG A 60 2.55 -1.40 -9.98
C ARG A 60 2.25 -2.53 -10.97
N LEU A 61 1.14 -3.25 -10.78
CA LEU A 61 0.69 -4.30 -11.70
C LEU A 61 0.34 -3.73 -13.08
N LEU A 62 -0.40 -2.63 -13.14
CA LEU A 62 -0.71 -1.93 -14.39
C LEU A 62 0.56 -1.44 -15.09
N LEU A 63 1.53 -0.90 -14.34
CA LEU A 63 2.81 -0.49 -14.90
C LEU A 63 3.62 -1.69 -15.45
N ALA A 64 3.55 -2.85 -14.80
CA ALA A 64 4.19 -4.07 -15.29
C ALA A 64 3.52 -4.56 -16.59
N ARG A 65 2.17 -4.58 -16.63
CA ARG A 65 1.40 -4.98 -17.80
C ARG A 65 1.65 -4.07 -19.01
N LEU A 66 1.69 -2.76 -18.81
CA LEU A 66 2.03 -1.80 -19.87
C LEU A 66 3.47 -1.93 -20.39
N LYS A 67 4.37 -2.60 -19.66
CA LYS A 67 5.72 -2.88 -20.15
C LYS A 67 5.79 -4.18 -20.96
N SER A 68 4.89 -5.12 -20.73
CA SER A 68 4.85 -6.41 -21.42
C SER A 68 3.98 -6.40 -22.68
N GLU A 69 3.28 -5.31 -22.98
CA GLU A 69 2.48 -5.20 -24.21
C GLU A 69 3.35 -5.03 -25.47
N PRO A 70 2.90 -5.55 -26.63
CA PRO A 70 3.67 -5.59 -27.87
C PRO A 70 3.93 -4.23 -28.53
N ALA A 71 3.19 -3.17 -28.16
CA ALA A 71 3.42 -1.79 -28.62
C ALA A 71 3.82 -0.83 -27.48
N PRO A 72 4.94 -1.08 -26.76
CA PRO A 72 5.27 -0.36 -25.53
C PRO A 72 5.80 1.06 -25.78
N HIS A 73 5.87 1.53 -27.03
CA HIS A 73 6.53 2.79 -27.40
C HIS A 73 5.57 3.91 -27.85
N SER A 74 4.26 3.67 -27.88
CA SER A 74 3.29 4.73 -28.22
C SER A 74 3.39 5.93 -27.27
N ALA A 75 3.09 7.13 -27.75
CA ALA A 75 3.09 8.34 -26.93
C ALA A 75 2.12 8.22 -25.75
N ALA A 76 0.96 7.61 -25.97
CA ALA A 76 -0.02 7.28 -24.93
C ALA A 76 0.58 6.33 -23.87
N ALA A 77 1.25 5.24 -24.27
CA ALA A 77 1.90 4.32 -23.34
C ALA A 77 3.04 4.99 -22.54
N LYS A 78 3.82 5.88 -23.17
CA LYS A 78 4.83 6.70 -22.47
C LYS A 78 4.19 7.60 -21.41
N SER A 79 3.11 8.29 -21.76
CA SER A 79 2.36 9.17 -20.85
C SER A 79 1.75 8.38 -19.68
N ALA A 80 1.07 7.27 -19.97
CA ALA A 80 0.47 6.38 -18.97
C ALA A 80 1.51 5.84 -17.97
N ARG A 81 2.67 5.39 -18.46
CA ARG A 81 3.77 4.93 -17.59
C ARG A 81 4.30 6.06 -16.70
N ARG A 82 4.40 7.30 -17.20
CA ARG A 82 4.81 8.46 -16.40
C ARG A 82 3.78 8.77 -15.32
N ALA A 83 2.50 8.76 -15.64
CA ALA A 83 1.40 8.95 -14.69
C ALA A 83 1.40 7.89 -13.60
N LEU A 84 1.50 6.60 -13.97
CA LEU A 84 1.56 5.48 -13.03
C LEU A 84 2.78 5.58 -12.10
N ARG A 85 3.97 5.91 -12.62
CA ARG A 85 5.16 6.12 -11.76
C ARG A 85 4.94 7.24 -10.73
N ARG A 86 4.26 8.33 -11.11
CA ARG A 86 3.92 9.41 -10.18
C ARG A 86 2.91 8.94 -9.13
N ALA A 87 1.86 8.22 -9.55
CA ALA A 87 0.85 7.66 -8.66
C ALA A 87 1.46 6.69 -7.65
N ILE A 88 2.31 5.75 -8.09
CA ILE A 88 3.02 4.81 -7.22
C ILE A 88 3.83 5.54 -6.15
N ARG A 89 4.60 6.58 -6.51
CA ARG A 89 5.37 7.37 -5.53
C ARG A 89 4.47 8.05 -4.50
N LYS A 90 3.37 8.66 -4.95
CA LYS A 90 2.40 9.34 -4.07
C LYS A 90 1.75 8.35 -3.10
N LEU A 91 1.30 7.21 -3.60
CA LEU A 91 0.68 6.15 -2.81
C LEU A 91 1.67 5.53 -1.83
N ALA A 92 2.90 5.26 -2.26
CA ALA A 92 3.95 4.72 -1.38
C ALA A 92 4.26 5.66 -0.20
N ARG A 93 4.40 6.97 -0.46
CA ARG A 93 4.59 7.98 0.62
C ARG A 93 3.41 7.99 1.58
N LYS A 94 2.18 8.06 1.06
CA LYS A 94 0.97 8.05 1.89
C LYS A 94 0.86 6.77 2.73
N ALA A 95 1.18 5.61 2.16
CA ALA A 95 1.22 4.35 2.89
C ALA A 95 2.27 4.38 4.00
N ASP A 96 3.48 4.87 3.71
CA ASP A 96 4.56 4.99 4.70
C ASP A 96 4.16 5.91 5.87
N ASP A 97 3.51 7.04 5.59
CA ASP A 97 3.00 7.98 6.60
C ASP A 97 1.89 7.36 7.47
N LEU A 98 0.91 6.70 6.85
CA LEU A 98 -0.15 5.98 7.57
C LEU A 98 0.43 4.85 8.42
N GLY A 99 1.41 4.11 7.90
CA GLY A 99 2.14 3.09 8.62
C GLY A 99 2.89 3.64 9.83
N ALA A 100 3.54 4.79 9.67
CA ALA A 100 4.21 5.47 10.77
C ALA A 100 3.23 5.88 11.87
N ARG A 101 2.10 6.50 11.51
CA ARG A 101 1.04 6.85 12.48
C ARG A 101 0.52 5.62 13.23
N LEU A 102 0.20 4.55 12.49
CA LEU A 102 -0.35 3.31 13.05
C LEU A 102 0.64 2.59 13.99
N HIS A 103 1.93 2.55 13.66
CA HIS A 103 2.94 1.77 14.40
C HIS A 103 3.71 2.55 15.45
N ARG A 104 3.73 3.90 15.38
CA ARG A 104 4.36 4.77 16.39
C ARG A 104 3.38 5.28 17.45
N GLY A 105 2.09 4.96 17.35
CA GLY A 105 1.10 5.30 18.37
C GLY A 105 0.40 6.64 18.16
N GLY A 106 0.45 7.20 16.94
CA GLY A 106 -0.32 8.40 16.59
C GLY A 106 -1.80 8.05 16.38
N VAL A 107 -2.54 7.93 17.48
CA VAL A 107 -4.00 7.96 17.52
C VAL A 107 -4.40 9.20 18.31
#